data_AF-A0A1C0AE11-F1
#
_entry.id   AF-A0A1C0AE11-F1
#
_cell.length_a   1.000
_cell.length_b   1.000
_cell.length_c   1.000
_cell.angle_alpha   90.00
_cell.angle_beta   90.00
_cell.angle_gamma   90.00
#
_symmetry.space_group_name_H-M   'P 1'
#
loop_
_entity.id
_entity.type
_entity.pdbx_description
1 polymer ?
#
loop_
_entity_poly.entity_id
_entity_poly.type
_entity_poly.pdbx_seq_one_letter_code
_entity_poly.pdbx_strand_id
1 'polypeptide(L)' 'MMLSPKEDFKDWIVDNWFHVEDSLGFSISTYLQDNDFDKTDVVDRGDLTEFISERLKEGLLNVIDTYEDFKYE' A
#
# COMPACT_ATOMS: atom_id res chain seq x y z
N MET A 1 -11.11 15.90 18.22
CA MET A 1 -9.74 15.94 18.77
C MET A 1 -8.80 16.24 17.60
N MET A 2 -7.71 16.96 17.84
CA MET A 2 -6.67 17.15 16.82
C MET A 2 -5.73 15.95 16.92
N LEU A 3 -5.55 15.20 15.83
CA LEU A 3 -4.65 14.05 15.78
C LEU A 3 -3.20 14.52 15.85
N SER A 4 -2.31 13.71 16.43
CA SER A 4 -0.88 13.92 16.25
C SER A 4 -0.50 13.74 14.77
N PRO A 5 0.61 14.32 14.27
CA PRO A 5 1.04 14.10 12.89
C PRO A 5 1.23 12.62 12.53
N LYS A 6 1.60 11.79 13.52
CA LYS A 6 1.73 10.33 13.37
C LYS A 6 0.37 9.67 13.14
N GLU A 7 -0.61 9.98 13.99
CA GLU A 7 -1.97 9.43 13.88
C GLU A 7 -2.67 9.95 12.61
N ASP A 8 -2.52 11.23 12.29
CA ASP A 8 -3.07 11.84 11.07
C ASP A 8 -2.53 11.15 9.80
N PHE A 9 -1.22 10.90 9.75
CA PHE A 9 -0.62 10.18 8.63
C PHE A 9 -1.03 8.71 8.57
N LYS A 10 -1.17 8.05 9.72
CA LYS A 10 -1.65 6.66 9.81
C LYS A 10 -3.09 6.54 9.29
N ASP A 11 -3.97 7.43 9.72
CA ASP A 11 -5.36 7.48 9.28
C ASP A 11 -5.45 7.78 7.79
N TRP A 12 -4.66 8.74 7.29
CA TRP A 12 -4.59 9.02 5.86
C TRP A 12 -4.20 7.78 5.05
N ILE A 13 -3.18 7.04 5.47
CA ILE A 13 -2.76 5.80 4.78
C ILE A 13 -3.90 4.79 4.75
N VAL A 14 -4.62 4.59 5.85
CA VAL A 14 -5.70 3.61 5.91
C VAL A 14 -6.86 4.00 4.99
N ASP A 15 -7.29 5.25 5.07
CA ASP A 15 -8.45 5.78 4.34
C ASP A 15 -8.20 5.95 2.84
N ASN A 16 -6.95 6.24 2.46
CA ASN A 16 -6.57 6.56 1.08
C ASN A 16 -5.79 5.45 0.40
N TRP A 17 -5.68 4.26 1.02
CA TRP A 17 -4.87 3.16 0.52
C TRP A 17 -5.25 2.70 -0.89
N PHE A 18 -6.54 2.84 -1.25
CA PHE A 18 -7.05 2.49 -2.57
C PHE A 18 -6.29 3.19 -3.72
N HIS A 19 -5.78 4.41 -3.49
CA HIS A 19 -4.95 5.09 -4.50
C HIS A 19 -3.62 4.38 -4.76
N VAL A 20 -3.02 3.79 -3.72
CA VAL A 20 -1.78 3.03 -3.82
C VAL A 20 -2.06 1.67 -4.47
N GLU A 21 -3.18 1.03 -4.12
CA GLU A 21 -3.66 -0.20 -4.75
C GLU A 21 -3.89 -0.03 -6.25
N ASP A 22 -4.62 1.01 -6.65
CA ASP A 22 -4.89 1.31 -8.06
C ASP A 22 -3.58 1.53 -8.84
N SER A 23 -2.65 2.29 -8.27
CA SER A 23 -1.34 2.51 -8.89
C SER A 23 -0.53 1.23 -9.01
N LEU A 24 -0.52 0.37 -7.98
CA LEU A 24 0.16 -0.92 -7.98
C LEU A 24 -0.43 -1.85 -9.04
N GLY A 25 -1.76 -1.96 -9.08
CA GLY A 25 -2.47 -2.79 -10.06
C GLY A 25 -2.17 -2.35 -11.50
N PHE A 26 -2.12 -1.04 -11.74
CA PHE A 26 -1.74 -0.50 -13.04
C PHE A 26 -0.29 -0.85 -13.41
N SER A 27 0.66 -0.66 -12.48
CA SER A 27 2.08 -0.98 -12.71
C SER A 27 2.31 -2.47 -12.95
N ILE A 28 1.70 -3.34 -12.14
CA ILE A 28 1.78 -4.80 -12.30
C ILE A 28 1.18 -5.20 -13.64
N SER A 29 0.00 -4.69 -13.98
CA SER A 29 -0.66 -5.00 -15.26
C SER A 29 0.19 -4.57 -16.46
N THR A 30 0.81 -3.39 -16.40
CA THR A 30 1.70 -2.87 -17.46
C THR A 30 2.93 -3.76 -17.60
N TYR A 31 3.61 -4.05 -16.49
CA TYR A 31 4.81 -4.90 -16.51
C TYR A 31 4.50 -6.31 -17.04
N LEU A 32 3.39 -6.92 -16.62
CA LEU A 32 2.97 -8.25 -17.07
C LEU A 32 2.44 -8.28 -18.51
N GLN A 33 2.08 -7.14 -19.09
CA GLN A 33 1.74 -7.07 -20.53
C GLN A 33 2.99 -7.20 -21.39
N ASP A 34 4.07 -6.52 -20.99
CA ASP A 34 5.34 -6.41 -21.73
C ASP A 34 6.30 -7.59 -21.50
N ASN A 35 6.06 -8.42 -20.47
CA ASN A 35 6.87 -9.59 -20.17
C ASN A 35 6.14 -10.89 -20.51
N ASP A 36 6.91 -11.95 -20.80
CA ASP A 36 6.43 -13.28 -21.16
C ASP A 36 5.96 -14.02 -19.88
N PHE A 37 4.89 -13.51 -19.29
CA PHE A 37 4.24 -14.08 -18.11
C PHE A 37 3.05 -14.93 -18.57
N ASP A 38 2.78 -16.05 -17.89
CA ASP A 38 1.62 -16.86 -18.21
C ASP A 38 0.34 -16.05 -17.93
N LYS A 39 -0.34 -15.65 -19.01
CA LYS A 39 -1.54 -14.80 -18.96
C LYS A 39 -2.81 -15.61 -18.77
N THR A 40 -2.72 -16.93 -18.70
CA THR A 40 -3.87 -17.82 -18.51
C THR A 40 -4.37 -17.80 -17.06
N ASP A 41 -3.51 -17.42 -16.12
CA ASP A 41 -3.86 -17.21 -14.73
C ASP A 41 -4.13 -15.72 -14.43
N VAL A 42 -5.26 -15.22 -14.93
CA VAL A 42 -5.71 -13.85 -14.63
C VAL A 42 -6.08 -13.71 -13.14
N VAL A 43 -6.38 -14.82 -12.45
CA VAL A 43 -6.66 -14.87 -11.01
C VAL A 43 -5.38 -14.49 -10.23
N ASP A 44 -4.22 -15.01 -10.65
CA ASP A 44 -2.92 -14.65 -10.06
C ASP A 44 -2.60 -13.14 -10.08
N ARG A 45 -3.16 -12.34 -11.01
CA ARG A 45 -2.86 -10.90 -11.09
C ARG A 45 -3.58 -10.09 -10.02
N GLY A 46 -4.85 -10.41 -9.77
CA GLY A 46 -5.62 -9.83 -8.68
C GLY A 46 -4.98 -10.19 -7.35
N ASP A 47 -4.71 -11.49 -7.18
CA ASP A 47 -4.11 -12.05 -5.98
C ASP A 47 -2.70 -11.49 -5.73
N LEU A 48 -1.89 -11.28 -6.78
CA LEU A 48 -0.57 -10.65 -6.66
C LEU A 48 -0.65 -9.17 -6.28
N THR A 49 -1.61 -8.43 -6.84
CA THR A 49 -1.80 -7.01 -6.52
C THR A 49 -2.24 -6.84 -5.07
N GLU A 50 -3.22 -7.64 -4.62
CA GLU A 50 -3.68 -7.67 -3.24
C GLU A 50 -2.56 -8.09 -2.29
N PHE A 51 -1.85 -9.18 -2.60
CA PHE A 51 -0.74 -9.68 -1.79
C PHE A 51 0.38 -8.65 -1.59
N ILE A 52 0.78 -7.94 -2.66
CA ILE A 52 1.80 -6.90 -2.58
C ILE A 52 1.24 -5.68 -1.83
N SER A 53 0.00 -5.28 -2.12
CA SER A 53 -0.67 -4.16 -1.48
C SER A 53 -0.71 -4.31 0.04
N GLU A 54 -1.21 -5.44 0.54
CA GLU A 54 -1.37 -5.68 1.97
C GLU A 54 -0.02 -5.61 2.70
N ARG A 55 1.01 -6.26 2.14
CA ARG A 55 2.36 -6.27 2.71
C ARG A 55 2.98 -4.88 2.73
N LEU A 56 2.77 -4.10 1.68
CA LEU A 56 3.26 -2.72 1.63
C LEU A 56 2.54 -1.85 2.67
N LYS A 57 1.22 -2.00 2.79
CA LYS A 57 0.41 -1.28 3.80
C LYS A 57 0.91 -1.58 5.20
N GLU A 58 1.02 -2.86 5.54
CA GLU A 58 1.50 -3.32 6.83
C GLU A 58 2.91 -2.82 7.12
N GLY A 59 3.82 -2.92 6.14
CA GLY A 59 5.19 -2.42 6.28
C GLY A 59 5.26 -0.92 6.58
N LEU A 60 4.47 -0.10 5.88
CA LEU A 60 4.44 1.35 6.13
C LEU A 60 3.84 1.68 7.49
N LEU A 61 2.75 1.02 7.88
CA LEU A 61 2.15 1.21 9.21
C LEU A 61 3.14 0.82 10.33
N ASN A 62 3.87 -0.28 10.15
CA ASN A 62 4.92 -0.70 11.07
C ASN A 62 6.05 0.33 11.18
N VAL A 63 6.48 0.92 10.05
CA VAL A 63 7.48 2.01 10.06
C VAL A 63 6.95 3.23 10.82
N ILE A 64 5.72 3.65 10.57
CA ILE A 64 5.10 4.79 11.26
C ILE A 64 5.03 4.52 12.77
N ASP A 65 4.71 3.29 13.17
CA ASP A 65 4.64 2.91 14.57
C ASP A 65 6.01 3.03 15.29
N THR A 66 7.12 3.01 14.55
CA THR A 66 8.47 3.27 15.12
C THR A 66 8.75 4.75 15.41
N TYR A 67 7.97 5.68 14.88
CA TYR A 67 8.18 7.11 15.13
C TYR A 67 7.78 7.47 16.56
N GLU A 68 8.65 8.23 17.22
CA GLU A 68 8.33 8.81 18.52
C GLU A 68 7.19 9.82 18.38
N ASP A 69 6.29 9.84 19.35
CA ASP A 69 5.23 10.83 19.39
C ASP A 69 5.88 12.20 19.61
N PHE A 70 5.74 13.11 18.65
CA PHE A 70 6.23 14.49 18.79
C PHE A 70 5.62 15.11 20.05
N LYS A 71 6.42 15.21 21.12
CA LYS A 71 6.08 15.98 22.31
C LYS A 71 6.48 17.43 22.04
N TYR A 72 5.49 18.32 21.97
CA TYR A 72 5.75 19.74 22.08
C TYR A 72 6.24 20.02 23.51
N GLU A 73 7.51 20.39 23.65
CA GLU A 73 8.05 21.03 24.87
C GLU A 73 7.68 22.52 24.92
#